data_AF-A0A0R3INJ1-F1
#
_entry.id   AF-A0A0R3INJ1-F1
#
_cell.length_a   1.000
_cell.length_b   1.000
_cell.length_c   1.000
_cell.angle_alpha   90.00
_cell.angle_beta   90.00
_cell.angle_gamma   90.00
#
_symmetry.space_group_name_H-M   'P 1'
#
loop_
_entity.id
_entity.type
_entity.pdbx_description
1 polymer ?
#
loop_
_entity_poly.entity_id
_entity_poly.type
_entity_poly.pdbx_seq_one_letter_code
_entity_poly.pdbx_strand_id
1 'polypeptide(L)'
;MAGIGPRPKDPDRLAGHGARRGRDNVMRIIPAKPVEQPPLPQFDLEVSVEGEIVAQRFKWPARTVEWWQMWKESPLSKEFTSTDWSELLDTAVLHARYWTGDVKVAAELRLRVAKFGATPEDRARLRIQFAAANEADKKASQPSGKSDGGSKGRYGPLGSTG
;
A
#
# COMPACT_ATOMS: atom_id res chain seq x y z
N MET A 1 -30.89 -14.35 9.08
CA MET A 1 -30.20 -15.17 8.06
C MET A 1 -30.13 -14.37 6.77
N ALA A 2 -28.97 -13.79 6.44
CA ALA A 2 -28.77 -13.12 5.16
C ALA A 2 -28.26 -14.16 4.15
N GLY A 3 -29.03 -14.40 3.08
CA GLY A 3 -28.73 -15.39 2.06
C GLY A 3 -27.48 -15.02 1.27
N ILE A 4 -26.58 -15.99 1.12
CA ILE A 4 -25.45 -15.94 0.20
C ILE A 4 -26.04 -15.87 -1.21
N GLY A 5 -25.85 -14.74 -1.90
CA GLY A 5 -26.33 -14.55 -3.26
C GLY A 5 -25.71 -15.54 -4.25
N PRO A 6 -26.30 -15.70 -5.45
CA PRO A 6 -25.84 -16.65 -6.45
C PRO A 6 -24.37 -16.46 -6.80
N ARG A 7 -23.65 -17.58 -6.94
CA ARG A 7 -22.22 -17.61 -7.31
C ARG A 7 -22.04 -16.89 -8.66
N PRO A 8 -21.04 -16.00 -8.82
CA PRO A 8 -20.78 -15.31 -10.08
C PRO A 8 -20.63 -16.30 -11.24
N LYS A 9 -21.24 -15.99 -12.38
CA LYS A 9 -21.25 -16.85 -13.58
C LYS A 9 -19.89 -16.77 -14.29
N ASP A 10 -19.46 -17.91 -14.81
CA ASP A 10 -18.20 -18.06 -15.54
C ASP A 10 -18.11 -17.06 -16.72
N PRO A 11 -17.09 -16.19 -16.79
CA PRO A 11 -16.90 -15.19 -17.83
C PRO A 11 -16.88 -15.78 -19.25
N ASP A 12 -16.37 -17.00 -19.43
CA ASP A 12 -16.28 -17.65 -20.75
C ASP A 12 -17.63 -18.21 -21.23
N ARG A 13 -18.63 -18.27 -20.34
CA ARG A 13 -19.99 -18.76 -20.62
C ARG A 13 -21.03 -17.64 -20.68
N LEU A 14 -20.60 -16.38 -20.60
CA LEU A 14 -21.47 -15.22 -20.75
C LEU A 14 -21.69 -14.93 -22.24
N ALA A 15 -22.93 -14.59 -22.61
CA ALA A 15 -23.30 -14.19 -23.97
C ALA A 15 -23.72 -12.71 -24.02
N GLY A 16 -23.61 -12.08 -25.20
CA GLY A 16 -24.05 -10.70 -25.43
C GLY A 16 -23.27 -9.64 -24.63
N HIS A 17 -23.97 -8.60 -24.16
CA HIS A 17 -23.36 -7.46 -23.45
C HIS A 17 -22.66 -7.87 -22.12
N GLY A 18 -23.11 -8.98 -21.51
CA GLY A 18 -22.48 -9.57 -20.33
C GLY A 18 -21.11 -10.21 -20.62
N ALA A 19 -20.93 -10.75 -21.83
CA ALA A 19 -19.67 -11.34 -22.28
C ALA A 19 -18.58 -10.29 -22.53
N ARG A 20 -18.97 -9.10 -23.00
CA ARG A 20 -18.05 -7.98 -23.20
C ARG A 20 -17.58 -7.41 -21.86
N ARG A 21 -18.51 -7.10 -20.95
CA ARG A 21 -18.15 -6.67 -19.58
C ARG A 21 -17.34 -7.71 -18.82
N GLY A 22 -17.63 -9.00 -19.00
CA GLY A 22 -16.85 -10.08 -18.40
C GLY A 22 -15.41 -10.13 -18.91
N ARG A 23 -15.21 -9.98 -20.23
CA ARG A 23 -13.89 -9.96 -20.88
C ARG A 23 -13.10 -8.68 -20.60
N ASP A 24 -13.75 -7.52 -20.57
CA ASP A 24 -13.12 -6.24 -20.21
C ASP A 24 -12.67 -6.22 -18.73
N ASN A 25 -13.29 -7.06 -17.89
CA ASN A 25 -12.97 -7.20 -16.48
C ASN A 25 -11.97 -8.34 -16.21
N VAL A 26 -11.37 -8.93 -17.26
CA VAL A 26 -10.28 -9.88 -17.11
C VAL A 26 -9.01 -9.10 -16.81
N MET A 27 -8.50 -9.29 -15.59
CA MET A 27 -7.23 -8.70 -15.15
C MET A 27 -6.09 -9.13 -16.06
N ARG A 28 -5.48 -8.18 -16.76
CA ARG A 28 -4.26 -8.42 -17.55
C ARG A 28 -3.08 -8.55 -16.59
N ILE A 29 -2.51 -9.75 -16.52
CA ILE A 29 -1.31 -10.01 -15.72
C ILE A 29 -0.10 -9.63 -16.58
N ILE A 30 0.62 -8.59 -16.17
CA ILE A 30 1.92 -8.20 -16.76
C ILE A 30 2.98 -8.51 -15.70
N PRO A 31 3.92 -9.43 -15.95
CA PRO A 31 4.98 -9.72 -15.00
C PRO A 31 5.91 -8.50 -14.93
N ALA A 32 5.98 -7.88 -13.75
CA ALA A 32 6.94 -6.81 -13.48
C ALA A 32 8.04 -7.34 -12.55
N LYS A 33 9.28 -7.01 -12.88
CA LYS A 33 10.45 -7.38 -12.07
C LYS A 33 10.76 -6.23 -11.11
N PRO A 34 10.78 -6.47 -9.79
CA PRO A 34 11.27 -5.48 -8.85
C PRO A 34 12.73 -5.13 -9.13
N VAL A 35 13.09 -3.86 -8.96
CA VAL A 35 14.45 -3.37 -9.19
C VAL A 35 14.97 -2.63 -7.97
N GLU A 36 16.30 -2.56 -7.84
CA GLU A 36 16.92 -1.79 -6.76
C GLU A 36 16.67 -0.29 -6.91
N GLN A 37 16.67 0.40 -5.78
CA GLN A 37 16.54 1.84 -5.76
C GLN A 37 17.71 2.51 -6.51
N PRO A 38 17.44 3.39 -7.49
CA PRO A 38 18.47 4.15 -8.15
C PRO A 38 19.08 5.21 -7.21
N PRO A 39 20.36 5.59 -7.41
CA PRO A 39 20.92 6.73 -6.70
C PRO A 39 20.18 8.01 -7.09
N LEU A 40 20.17 9.00 -6.19
CA LEU A 40 19.67 10.33 -6.53
C LEU A 40 20.51 10.91 -7.69
N PRO A 41 19.87 11.42 -8.74
CA PRO A 41 20.57 11.94 -9.91
C PRO A 41 21.32 13.22 -9.56
N GLN A 42 22.42 13.42 -10.26
CA GLN A 42 23.17 14.67 -10.22
C GLN A 42 22.87 15.43 -11.52
N PHE A 43 22.29 16.61 -11.40
CA PHE A 43 21.97 17.46 -12.54
C PHE A 43 22.20 18.93 -12.18
N ASP A 44 22.30 19.76 -13.21
CA ASP A 44 22.46 21.20 -13.09
C ASP A 44 21.13 21.88 -13.46
N LEU A 45 20.82 22.97 -12.77
CA LEU A 45 19.68 23.84 -13.05
C LEU A 45 20.19 25.09 -13.76
N GLU A 46 19.49 25.50 -14.81
CA GLU A 46 19.69 26.82 -15.40
C GLU A 46 19.00 27.85 -14.51
N VAL A 47 19.79 28.73 -13.91
CA VAL A 47 19.30 29.79 -13.01
C VAL A 47 19.72 31.13 -13.56
N SER A 48 18.79 32.08 -13.57
CA SER A 48 19.11 33.47 -13.92
C SER A 48 19.70 34.18 -12.71
N VAL A 49 20.98 34.55 -12.80
CA VAL A 49 21.69 35.35 -11.80
C VAL A 49 22.11 36.64 -12.49
N GLU A 50 21.62 37.78 -12.00
CA GLU A 50 21.93 39.11 -12.55
C GLU A 50 21.63 39.27 -14.06
N GLY A 51 20.64 38.52 -14.58
CA GLY A 51 20.25 38.56 -15.99
C GLY A 51 21.03 37.59 -16.89
N GLU A 52 22.02 36.88 -16.36
CA GLU A 52 22.75 35.83 -17.06
C GLU A 52 22.22 34.44 -16.68
N ILE A 53 22.15 33.52 -17.65
CA ILE A 53 21.79 32.13 -17.41
C ILE A 53 23.06 31.36 -17.02
N VAL A 54 23.10 30.88 -15.79
CA VAL A 54 24.21 30.09 -15.26
C VAL A 54 23.73 28.69 -14.90
N ALA A 55 24.52 27.68 -15.26
CA ALA A 55 24.32 26.31 -14.81
C ALA A 55 24.75 26.16 -13.35
N GLN A 56 23.79 25.97 -12.44
CA GLN A 56 24.03 25.75 -11.03
C GLN A 56 23.76 24.29 -10.66
N ARG A 57 24.74 23.60 -10.07
CA ARG A 57 24.57 22.23 -9.58
C ARG A 57 23.41 22.15 -8.59
N PHE A 58 22.43 21.30 -8.88
CA PHE A 58 21.36 21.03 -7.92
C PHE A 58 21.91 20.24 -6.74
N LYS A 59 21.73 20.78 -5.53
CA LYS A 59 22.10 20.10 -4.30
C LYS A 59 20.85 19.59 -3.60
N TRP A 60 20.73 18.27 -3.49
CA TRP A 60 19.68 17.62 -2.71
C TRP A 60 19.76 18.06 -1.23
N PRO A 61 18.66 18.52 -0.63
CA PRO A 61 18.62 18.79 0.80
C PRO A 61 18.88 17.51 1.60
N ALA A 62 19.60 17.61 2.73
CA ALA A 62 19.94 16.45 3.57
C ALA A 62 18.69 15.64 3.97
N ARG A 63 17.60 16.33 4.32
CA ARG A 63 16.30 15.70 4.63
C ARG A 63 15.73 14.88 3.47
N THR A 64 15.97 15.29 2.23
CA THR A 64 15.49 14.54 1.05
C THR A 64 16.35 13.31 0.80
N VAL A 65 17.66 13.38 1.07
CA VAL A 65 18.55 12.22 0.99
C VAL A 65 18.17 11.18 2.05
N GLU A 66 17.94 11.61 3.29
CA GLU A 66 17.45 10.74 4.38
C GLU A 66 16.10 10.10 4.02
N TRP A 67 15.17 10.90 3.49
CA TRP A 67 13.86 10.43 3.06
C TRP A 67 13.93 9.42 1.90
N TRP A 68 14.82 9.64 0.93
CA TRP A 68 15.07 8.70 -0.16
C TRP A 68 15.59 7.37 0.39
N GLN A 69 16.56 7.41 1.30
CA GLN A 69 17.12 6.23 1.94
C GLN A 69 16.06 5.46 2.75
N MET A 70 15.17 6.16 3.47
CA MET A 70 14.06 5.54 4.20
C MET A 70 13.15 4.70 3.28
N TRP A 71 12.88 5.17 2.06
CA TRP A 71 12.10 4.37 1.09
C TRP A 71 12.80 3.08 0.67
N LYS A 72 14.13 3.11 0.53
CA LYS A 72 14.94 1.92 0.26
C LYS A 72 14.78 0.86 1.34
N GLU A 73 14.77 1.30 2.60
CA GLU A 73 14.73 0.42 3.77
C GLU A 73 13.30 -0.06 4.09
N SER A 74 12.29 0.65 3.59
CA SER A 74 10.89 0.32 3.78
C SER A 74 10.55 -1.05 3.18
N PRO A 75 9.81 -1.92 3.90
CA PRO A 75 9.31 -3.19 3.34
C PRO A 75 8.47 -3.02 2.07
N LEU A 76 7.89 -1.83 1.87
CA LEU A 76 7.06 -1.49 0.71
C LEU A 76 7.86 -1.52 -0.60
N SER A 77 9.16 -1.18 -0.56
CA SER A 77 9.97 -1.05 -1.76
C SER A 77 10.39 -2.39 -2.38
N LYS A 78 10.16 -3.52 -1.69
CA LYS A 78 10.51 -4.86 -2.17
C LYS A 78 9.83 -5.24 -3.47
N GLU A 79 8.67 -4.65 -3.75
CA GLU A 79 7.87 -4.90 -4.96
C GLU A 79 8.03 -3.79 -6.00
N PHE A 80 8.80 -2.73 -5.71
CA PHE A 80 8.90 -1.58 -6.60
C PHE A 80 9.64 -1.91 -7.88
N THR A 81 9.02 -1.49 -8.98
CA THR A 81 9.53 -1.58 -10.34
C THR A 81 10.24 -0.29 -10.73
N SER A 82 10.83 -0.25 -11.92
CA SER A 82 11.50 0.96 -12.42
C SER A 82 10.56 2.17 -12.51
N THR A 83 9.28 1.95 -12.83
CA THR A 83 8.29 3.05 -12.90
C THR A 83 7.94 3.59 -11.53
N ASP A 84 7.88 2.72 -10.51
CA ASP A 84 7.60 3.15 -9.13
C ASP A 84 8.75 4.01 -8.59
N TRP A 85 9.99 3.60 -8.84
CA TRP A 85 11.17 4.40 -8.48
C TRP A 85 11.24 5.72 -9.25
N SER A 86 10.86 5.73 -10.52
CA SER A 86 10.79 6.96 -11.32
C SER A 86 9.77 7.94 -10.74
N GLU A 87 8.57 7.48 -10.39
CA GLU A 87 7.54 8.34 -9.79
C GLU A 87 7.94 8.83 -8.38
N LEU A 88 8.61 7.98 -7.59
CA LEU A 88 9.17 8.39 -6.30
C LEU A 88 10.30 9.41 -6.47
N LEU A 89 11.10 9.32 -7.54
CA LEU A 89 12.16 10.30 -7.82
C LEU A 89 11.56 11.68 -8.15
N ASP A 90 10.50 11.74 -8.96
CA ASP A 90 9.76 12.98 -9.20
C ASP A 90 9.16 13.53 -7.90
N THR A 91 8.69 12.64 -7.03
CA THR A 91 8.21 13.00 -5.69
C THR A 91 9.35 13.54 -4.81
N ALA A 92 10.58 13.02 -4.95
CA ALA A 92 11.75 13.52 -4.24
C ALA A 92 12.06 14.97 -4.61
N VAL A 93 11.87 15.36 -5.87
CA VAL A 93 12.03 16.77 -6.31
C VAL A 93 11.05 17.68 -5.59
N LEU A 94 9.79 17.27 -5.46
CA LEU A 94 8.78 18.03 -4.69
C LEU A 94 9.14 18.07 -3.20
N HIS A 95 9.62 16.97 -2.64
CA HIS A 95 10.09 16.92 -1.26
C HIS A 95 11.26 17.88 -1.04
N ALA A 96 12.23 17.92 -1.95
CA ALA A 96 13.33 18.87 -1.91
C ALA A 96 12.84 20.32 -1.94
N ARG A 97 11.94 20.66 -2.87
CA ARG A 97 11.33 22.00 -2.97
C ARG A 97 10.62 22.41 -1.68
N TYR A 98 9.85 21.48 -1.09
CA TYR A 98 9.17 21.71 0.18
C TYR A 98 10.15 22.04 1.31
N TRP A 99 11.22 21.27 1.45
CA TRP A 99 12.25 21.49 2.48
C TRP A 99 13.14 22.71 2.22
N THR A 100 13.18 23.22 0.99
CA THR A 100 13.81 24.52 0.67
C THR A 100 12.86 25.71 0.86
N GLY A 101 11.63 25.49 1.34
CA GLY A 101 10.70 26.54 1.74
C GLY A 101 9.50 26.77 0.81
N ASP A 102 9.38 26.04 -0.31
CA ASP A 102 8.21 26.12 -1.18
C ASP A 102 7.05 25.30 -0.61
N VAL A 103 6.31 25.87 0.34
CA VAL A 103 5.19 25.19 0.98
C VAL A 103 4.02 24.90 0.04
N LYS A 104 3.98 25.52 -1.16
CA LYS A 104 2.87 25.35 -2.11
C LYS A 104 2.83 23.94 -2.70
N VAL A 105 3.96 23.24 -2.74
CA VAL A 105 4.02 21.86 -3.25
C VAL A 105 3.55 20.81 -2.23
N ALA A 106 3.25 21.20 -0.98
CA ALA A 106 2.90 20.26 0.08
C ALA A 106 1.67 19.40 -0.23
N ALA A 107 0.64 19.97 -0.85
CA ALA A 107 -0.58 19.24 -1.20
C ALA A 107 -0.31 18.13 -2.22
N GLU A 108 0.45 18.44 -3.27
CA GLU A 108 0.83 17.48 -4.31
C GLU A 108 1.78 16.42 -3.75
N LEU A 109 2.78 16.83 -2.96
CA LEU A 109 3.70 15.93 -2.28
C LEU A 109 2.92 14.88 -1.46
N ARG A 110 1.93 15.32 -0.66
CA ARG A 110 1.08 14.41 0.12
C ARG A 110 0.34 13.41 -0.76
N LEU A 111 -0.23 13.86 -1.88
CA LEU A 111 -1.00 12.99 -2.79
C LEU A 111 -0.11 11.94 -3.47
N ARG A 112 1.10 12.30 -3.88
CA ARG A 112 2.04 11.35 -4.50
C ARG A 112 2.56 10.33 -3.51
N VAL A 113 3.00 10.80 -2.34
CA VAL A 113 3.51 9.96 -1.25
C VAL A 113 2.44 8.97 -0.75
N ALA A 114 1.17 9.36 -0.75
CA ALA A 114 0.05 8.50 -0.39
C ALA A 114 -0.12 7.28 -1.32
N LYS A 115 0.22 7.40 -2.61
CA LYS A 115 0.14 6.28 -3.59
C LYS A 115 1.04 5.11 -3.19
N PHE A 116 2.09 5.38 -2.42
CA PHE A 116 3.07 4.39 -1.98
C PHE A 116 2.82 3.90 -0.55
N GLY A 117 1.77 4.33 0.15
CA GLY A 117 1.47 3.85 1.50
C GLY A 117 2.38 4.43 2.59
N ALA A 118 2.79 5.70 2.46
CA ALA A 118 3.70 6.31 3.42
C ALA A 118 3.09 6.44 4.83
N THR A 119 1.81 6.78 4.94
CA THR A 119 1.12 6.89 6.23
C THR A 119 0.33 5.61 6.56
N PRO A 120 0.00 5.36 7.84
CA PRO A 120 -0.89 4.25 8.21
C PRO A 120 -2.25 4.31 7.52
N GLU A 121 -2.81 5.51 7.33
CA GLU A 121 -4.07 5.70 6.60
C GLU A 121 -3.94 5.26 5.14
N ASP A 122 -2.85 5.65 4.48
CA ASP A 122 -2.59 5.27 3.09
C ASP A 122 -2.41 3.76 2.95
N ARG A 123 -1.70 3.12 3.90
CA ARG A 123 -1.56 1.66 3.92
C ARG A 123 -2.90 0.96 4.11
N ALA A 124 -3.75 1.46 5.01
CA ALA A 124 -5.09 0.93 5.20
C ALA A 124 -5.92 1.06 3.91
N ARG A 125 -5.85 2.22 3.23
CA ARG A 125 -6.52 2.46 1.94
C ARG A 125 -6.03 1.51 0.83
N LEU A 126 -4.74 1.25 0.79
CA LEU A 126 -4.12 0.31 -0.16
C LEU A 126 -4.23 -1.16 0.27
N ARG A 127 -4.82 -1.44 1.44
CA ARG A 127 -4.94 -2.78 2.05
C ARG A 127 -3.60 -3.47 2.27
N ILE A 128 -2.58 -2.69 2.62
CA ILE A 128 -1.24 -3.18 2.93
C ILE A 128 -1.14 -3.43 4.44
N GLN A 129 -0.71 -4.63 4.83
CA GLN A 129 -0.42 -5.00 6.21
C GLN A 129 1.02 -5.49 6.33
N PHE A 130 1.76 -4.97 7.31
CA PHE A 130 3.07 -5.51 7.63
C PHE A 130 2.93 -6.78 8.46
N ALA A 131 3.64 -7.84 8.06
CA ALA A 131 3.52 -9.17 8.68
C ALA A 131 3.77 -9.18 10.20
N ALA A 132 4.56 -8.24 10.75
CA ALA A 132 4.76 -8.09 12.19
C ALA A 132 3.49 -7.71 12.96
N ALA A 133 2.51 -7.04 12.32
CA ALA A 133 1.23 -6.72 12.94
C ALA A 133 0.29 -7.94 13.04
N ASN A 134 0.49 -8.95 12.20
CA ASN A 134 -0.38 -10.13 12.14
C ASN A 134 -0.12 -11.12 13.29
N GLU A 135 1.05 -11.14 13.91
CA GLU A 135 1.35 -11.98 15.08
C GLU A 135 0.52 -11.56 16.31
N ALA A 136 0.32 -10.25 16.49
CA ALA A 136 -0.50 -9.70 17.59
C ALA A 136 -2.01 -9.95 17.36
N ASP A 137 -2.49 -9.75 16.13
CA ASP A 137 -3.91 -9.94 15.79
C ASP A 137 -4.30 -11.42 15.66
N LYS A 138 -3.39 -12.30 15.23
CA LYS A 138 -3.62 -13.76 15.27
C LYS A 138 -3.70 -14.30 16.69
N LYS A 139 -2.96 -13.72 17.64
CA LYS A 139 -3.12 -14.02 19.08
C LYS A 139 -4.43 -13.50 19.65
N ALA A 140 -4.90 -12.32 19.21
CA ALA A 140 -6.17 -11.75 19.65
C ALA A 140 -7.40 -12.42 19.00
N SER A 141 -7.25 -12.96 17.79
CA SER A 141 -8.33 -13.59 17.02
C SER A 141 -8.37 -15.12 17.14
N GLN A 142 -7.55 -15.74 17.99
CA GLN A 142 -7.78 -17.13 18.36
C GLN A 142 -9.02 -17.19 19.26
N PRO A 143 -10.14 -17.82 18.83
CA PRO A 143 -11.19 -18.12 19.77
C PRO A 143 -10.58 -19.03 20.85
N SER A 144 -10.59 -18.56 22.09
CA SER A 144 -10.34 -19.41 23.24
C SER A 144 -11.17 -20.68 23.05
N GLY A 145 -10.49 -21.82 23.10
CA GLY A 145 -11.05 -23.11 22.77
C GLY A 145 -12.43 -23.30 23.41
N LYS A 146 -13.37 -23.79 22.61
CA LYS A 146 -14.67 -24.33 23.01
C LYS A 146 -14.70 -24.72 24.49
N SER A 147 -15.33 -23.90 25.32
CA SER A 147 -15.98 -24.41 26.52
C SER A 147 -17.21 -25.18 26.05
N ASP A 148 -17.02 -26.48 25.79
CA ASP A 148 -18.11 -27.43 25.72
C ASP A 148 -18.70 -27.58 27.13
N GLY A 149 -19.42 -26.55 27.56
CA GLY A 149 -20.10 -26.44 28.84
C GLY A 149 -21.58 -26.30 28.59
N GLY A 150 -22.14 -27.27 27.85
CA GLY A 150 -23.57 -27.36 27.61
C GLY A 150 -24.34 -27.30 28.92
N SER A 151 -25.23 -26.32 29.02
CA SER A 151 -26.20 -26.11 30.10
C SER A 151 -27.32 -27.18 30.10
N LYS A 152 -26.94 -28.46 30.09
CA LYS A 152 -27.82 -29.65 30.10
C LYS A 152 -27.29 -30.75 31.03
N GLY A 153 -26.85 -30.38 32.24
CA GLY A 153 -26.34 -31.34 33.23
C GLY A 153 -26.91 -31.18 34.64
N ARG A 154 -28.10 -30.59 34.81
CA ARG A 154 -28.63 -30.24 36.15
C ARG A 154 -29.87 -30.99 36.63
N TYR A 155 -30.25 -32.09 35.99
CA TYR A 155 -31.23 -33.03 36.55
C TYR A 155 -30.75 -34.47 36.35
N GLY A 156 -30.24 -35.07 37.43
CA GLY A 156 -30.01 -36.51 37.51
C GLY A 156 -31.33 -37.27 37.71
N PRO A 157 -31.39 -38.56 37.37
CA PRO A 157 -32.59 -39.36 37.55
C PRO A 157 -32.79 -39.67 39.04
N LEU A 158 -33.94 -39.27 39.58
CA LEU A 158 -34.42 -39.78 40.88
C LEU A 158 -34.75 -41.26 40.68
N GLY A 159 -33.91 -42.11 41.28
CA GLY A 159 -34.10 -43.56 41.30
C GLY A 159 -35.41 -43.95 41.95
N SER A 160 -36.19 -44.75 41.24
CA SER A 160 -37.20 -45.63 41.80
C SER A 160 -36.50 -46.85 42.38
N THR A 161 -36.57 -47.03 43.70
CA THR A 161 -36.33 -48.32 44.37
C THR A 161 -37.10 -48.34 45.70
N GLY A 162 -37.98 -49.33 45.85
CA GLY A 162 -38.60 -49.71 47.13
C GLY A 162 -40.10 -49.48 47.19
#